data_AF-A0A941D906-F1
#
_entry.id   AF-A0A941D906-F1
#
_cell.length_a   1.000
_cell.length_b   1.000
_cell.length_c   1.000
_cell.angle_alpha   90.00
_cell.angle_beta   90.00
_cell.angle_gamma   90.00
#
_symmetry.space_group_name_H-M   'P 1'
#
loop_
_entity.id
_entity.type
_entity.pdbx_description
1 polymer ?
#
loop_
_entity_poly.entity_id
_entity_poly.type
_entity_poly.pdbx_seq_one_letter_code
_entity_poly.pdbx_strand_id
1 'polypeptide(L)'
;MSTPPREQVAFFRWAHDLVLEGDERLRPLGEVEDAMARGLDEVARAVRHTVWHMTAIPSWAEARAARALEHAARRPGVDGRYVTADQALSRLPMLSSHHLGMRVAPVVAPLLVLDRTRVFVGAPRGYALEGTVWTSTVPHVVAAAAACFEGVWDGAVPAAHDDPPFTQRMVDIGFLLTEGATDREIARDLGVSERTISNEVAEIVRRLGARGRAHAIACITGNAF
;
A
#
# COMPACT_ATOMS: atom_id res chain seq x y z
N MET A 1 4.52 29.73 14.72
CA MET A 1 4.33 28.48 13.97
C MET A 1 4.59 27.34 14.93
N SER A 2 3.55 26.62 15.35
CA SER A 2 3.65 25.53 16.33
C SER A 2 4.33 24.30 15.72
N THR A 3 5.11 23.58 16.53
CA THR A 3 5.69 22.27 16.18
C THR A 3 4.56 21.32 15.75
N PRO A 4 4.72 20.59 14.63
CA PRO A 4 3.64 19.72 14.17
C PRO A 4 3.42 18.52 15.11
N PRO A 5 2.18 18.00 15.20
CA PRO A 5 1.87 16.87 16.07
C PRO A 5 2.58 15.59 15.59
N ARG A 6 3.22 14.85 16.51
CA ARG A 6 3.74 13.50 16.24
C ARG A 6 2.66 12.41 16.32
N GLU A 7 1.56 12.68 17.02
CA GLU A 7 0.48 11.71 17.20
C GLU A 7 -0.45 11.67 15.98
N GLN A 8 -0.72 10.47 15.45
CA GLN A 8 -1.53 10.32 14.23
C GLN A 8 -2.91 10.97 14.35
N VAL A 9 -3.59 10.82 15.48
CA VAL A 9 -4.95 11.35 15.67
C VAL A 9 -4.94 12.88 15.60
N ALA A 10 -3.93 13.51 16.21
CA ALA A 10 -3.77 14.96 16.17
C ALA A 10 -3.42 15.46 14.76
N PHE A 11 -2.53 14.77 14.05
CA PHE A 11 -2.19 15.11 12.66
C PHE A 11 -3.41 15.00 11.73
N PHE A 12 -4.12 13.87 11.75
CA PHE A 12 -5.27 13.65 10.87
C PHE A 12 -6.45 14.54 11.21
N ARG A 13 -6.68 14.87 12.50
CA ARG A 13 -7.67 15.88 12.88
C ARG A 13 -7.31 17.24 12.28
N TRP A 14 -6.08 17.70 12.49
CA TRP A 14 -5.61 18.97 11.94
C TRP A 14 -5.70 19.01 10.41
N ALA A 15 -5.25 17.95 9.71
CA ALA A 15 -5.34 17.88 8.26
C ALA A 15 -6.80 17.86 7.77
N HIS A 16 -7.69 17.19 8.50
CA HIS A 16 -9.11 17.17 8.18
C HIS A 16 -9.78 18.52 8.39
N ASP A 17 -9.43 19.26 9.44
CA ASP A 17 -9.93 20.61 9.68
C ASP A 17 -9.57 21.54 8.51
N LEU A 18 -8.33 21.47 8.02
CA LEU A 18 -7.90 22.20 6.82
C LEU A 18 -8.71 21.84 5.57
N VAL A 19 -9.02 20.55 5.39
CA VAL A 19 -9.85 20.08 4.28
C VAL A 19 -11.27 20.65 4.36
N LEU A 20 -11.89 20.61 5.55
CA LEU A 20 -13.24 21.13 5.77
C LEU A 20 -13.31 22.65 5.60
N GLU A 21 -12.24 23.36 5.94
CA GLU A 21 -12.10 24.80 5.74
C GLU A 21 -11.83 25.18 4.27
N GLY A 22 -11.57 24.21 3.38
CA GLY A 22 -11.21 24.46 1.99
C GLY A 22 -9.83 25.10 1.84
N ASP A 23 -8.92 24.84 2.77
CA ASP A 23 -7.60 25.46 2.83
C ASP A 23 -6.71 25.02 1.65
N GLU A 24 -6.12 25.99 0.95
CA GLU A 24 -5.30 25.77 -0.24
C GLU A 24 -4.06 24.90 -0.02
N ARG A 25 -3.64 24.73 1.24
CA ARG A 25 -2.49 23.90 1.61
C ARG A 25 -2.74 22.41 1.37
N LEU A 26 -4.00 21.97 1.31
CA LEU A 26 -4.39 20.59 0.96
C LEU A 26 -5.31 20.61 -0.26
N ARG A 27 -4.75 20.18 -1.39
CA ARG A 27 -5.48 20.16 -2.66
C ARG A 27 -6.15 18.80 -2.86
N PRO A 28 -7.46 18.74 -3.19
CA PRO A 28 -8.12 17.48 -3.48
C PRO A 28 -7.56 16.86 -4.77
N LEU A 29 -7.41 15.54 -4.77
CA LEU A 29 -7.13 14.74 -5.96
C LEU A 29 -8.34 13.90 -6.42
N GLY A 30 -9.40 13.88 -5.62
CA GLY A 30 -10.60 13.09 -5.85
C GLY A 30 -10.56 11.75 -5.11
N GLU A 31 -11.32 10.79 -5.62
CA GLU A 31 -11.39 9.44 -5.05
C GLU A 31 -10.05 8.71 -5.12
N VAL A 32 -9.75 7.87 -4.12
CA VAL A 32 -8.52 7.08 -3.98
C VAL A 32 -8.33 6.25 -5.23
N GLU A 33 -9.33 5.49 -5.68
CA GLU A 33 -9.20 4.63 -6.88
C GLU A 33 -8.76 5.43 -8.12
N ASP A 34 -9.30 6.62 -8.25
CA ASP A 34 -9.14 7.54 -9.35
C ASP A 34 -7.77 8.25 -9.30
N ALA A 35 -7.39 8.73 -8.12
CA ALA A 35 -6.05 9.23 -7.82
C ALA A 35 -5.00 8.12 -7.95
N MET A 36 -5.39 6.87 -7.66
CA MET A 36 -4.53 5.71 -7.73
C MET A 36 -4.25 5.29 -9.18
N ALA A 37 -5.29 5.32 -10.02
CA ALA A 37 -5.20 5.08 -11.46
C ALA A 37 -4.46 6.19 -12.22
N ARG A 38 -4.45 7.42 -11.69
CA ARG A 38 -3.88 8.60 -12.35
C ARG A 38 -2.58 9.04 -11.67
N GLY A 39 -1.45 8.74 -12.32
CA GLY A 39 -0.19 9.43 -12.03
C GLY A 39 0.69 8.80 -10.96
N LEU A 40 0.29 7.70 -10.31
CA LEU A 40 1.20 6.98 -9.40
C LEU A 40 2.46 6.45 -10.08
N ASP A 41 2.36 6.00 -11.33
CA ASP A 41 3.54 5.59 -12.09
C ASP A 41 4.50 6.76 -12.33
N GLU A 42 3.96 7.95 -12.62
CA GLU A 42 4.77 9.16 -12.79
C GLU A 42 5.42 9.58 -11.48
N VAL A 43 4.64 9.58 -10.40
CA VAL A 43 5.08 9.87 -9.04
C VAL A 43 6.17 8.87 -8.61
N ALA A 44 5.98 7.58 -8.83
CA ALA A 44 6.95 6.52 -8.54
C ALA A 44 8.24 6.63 -9.37
N ARG A 45 8.16 7.15 -10.60
CA ARG A 45 9.34 7.48 -11.42
C ARG A 45 10.06 8.73 -10.91
N ALA A 46 9.36 9.65 -10.26
CA ALA A 46 9.92 10.88 -9.71
C ALA A 46 10.63 10.68 -8.35
N VAL A 47 10.28 9.63 -7.59
CA VAL A 47 10.90 9.29 -6.30
C VAL A 47 12.43 9.17 -6.43
N ARG A 48 13.15 9.70 -5.45
CA ARG A 48 14.62 9.65 -5.36
C ARG A 48 15.15 9.09 -4.04
N HIS A 49 14.48 9.35 -2.93
CA HIS A 49 15.05 9.18 -1.59
C HIS A 49 14.12 8.48 -0.61
N THR A 50 12.82 8.77 -0.59
CA THR A 50 11.92 8.20 0.43
C THR A 50 10.56 7.83 -0.13
N VAL A 51 10.06 6.65 0.24
CA VAL A 51 8.67 6.23 0.01
C VAL A 51 8.15 5.66 1.32
N TRP A 52 7.35 6.44 2.03
CA TRP A 52 6.77 6.03 3.31
C TRP A 52 5.27 5.98 3.19
N HIS A 53 4.70 4.79 3.39
CA HIS A 53 3.27 4.56 3.22
C HIS A 53 2.69 3.90 4.47
N MET A 54 1.62 4.46 5.02
CA MET A 54 0.78 3.78 5.99
C MET A 54 -0.66 3.72 5.51
N THR A 55 -1.35 2.62 5.78
CA THR A 55 -2.79 2.48 5.52
C THR A 55 -3.38 1.44 6.46
N ALA A 56 -4.60 1.65 6.94
CA ALA A 56 -5.23 0.79 7.93
C ALA A 56 -5.34 -0.66 7.47
N ILE A 57 -6.20 -0.96 6.50
CA ILE A 57 -6.36 -2.30 5.93
C ILE A 57 -6.56 -2.11 4.43
N PRO A 58 -5.51 -2.21 3.61
CA PRO A 58 -5.67 -2.01 2.17
C PRO A 58 -6.55 -3.12 1.57
N SER A 59 -7.05 -2.87 0.38
CA SER A 59 -7.55 -3.90 -0.52
C SER A 59 -6.42 -4.43 -1.42
N TRP A 60 -6.62 -5.61 -2.00
CA TRP A 60 -5.69 -6.13 -3.01
C TRP A 60 -5.62 -5.23 -4.26
N ALA A 61 -6.72 -4.55 -4.60
CA ALA A 61 -6.77 -3.60 -5.70
C ALA A 61 -5.90 -2.35 -5.42
N GLU A 62 -5.93 -1.82 -4.19
CA GLU A 62 -5.06 -0.72 -3.78
C GLU A 62 -3.58 -1.13 -3.78
N ALA A 63 -3.26 -2.33 -3.28
CA ALA A 63 -1.90 -2.87 -3.33
C ALA A 63 -1.41 -2.99 -4.79
N ARG A 64 -2.28 -3.48 -5.70
CA ARG A 64 -2.00 -3.55 -7.14
C ARG A 64 -1.73 -2.17 -7.75
N ALA A 65 -2.60 -1.20 -7.47
CA ALA A 65 -2.45 0.16 -7.99
C ALA A 65 -1.19 0.85 -7.44
N ALA A 66 -0.75 0.48 -6.23
CA ALA A 66 0.47 0.99 -5.61
C ALA A 66 1.77 0.28 -6.06
N ARG A 67 1.71 -0.73 -6.94
CA ARG A 67 2.89 -1.55 -7.29
C ARG A 67 4.08 -0.75 -7.77
N ALA A 68 3.86 0.34 -8.53
CA ALA A 68 4.95 1.17 -9.00
C ALA A 68 5.68 1.89 -7.85
N LEU A 69 4.96 2.37 -6.83
CA LEU A 69 5.58 2.94 -5.62
C LEU A 69 6.31 1.88 -4.83
N GLU A 70 5.73 0.71 -4.70
CA GLU A 70 6.36 -0.40 -3.98
C GLU A 70 7.67 -0.80 -4.68
N HIS A 71 7.68 -0.88 -6.02
CA HIS A 71 8.91 -1.10 -6.78
C HIS A 71 9.91 0.05 -6.61
N ALA A 72 9.45 1.31 -6.52
CA ALA A 72 10.29 2.46 -6.22
C ALA A 72 10.91 2.39 -4.81
N ALA A 73 10.14 1.94 -3.82
CA ALA A 73 10.56 1.78 -2.43
C ALA A 73 11.67 0.73 -2.26
N ARG A 74 11.77 -0.25 -3.18
CA ARG A 74 12.81 -1.28 -3.19
C ARG A 74 14.08 -0.90 -3.95
N ARG A 75 14.11 0.26 -4.62
CA ARG A 75 15.31 0.69 -5.35
C ARG A 75 16.46 0.96 -4.39
N PRO A 76 17.72 0.61 -4.75
CA PRO A 76 18.87 0.94 -3.93
C PRO A 76 18.93 2.45 -3.62
N GLY A 77 19.15 2.81 -2.36
CA GLY A 77 19.25 4.20 -1.91
C GLY A 77 17.90 4.89 -1.62
N VAL A 78 16.77 4.21 -1.82
CA VAL A 78 15.44 4.68 -1.38
C VAL A 78 15.13 4.10 -0.01
N ASP A 79 14.77 4.97 0.94
CA ASP A 79 14.21 4.58 2.24
C ASP A 79 12.72 4.26 2.07
N GLY A 80 12.45 2.99 1.75
CA GLY A 80 11.13 2.42 1.58
C GLY A 80 10.57 1.89 2.90
N ARG A 81 9.42 2.41 3.34
CA ARG A 81 8.77 2.01 4.59
C ARG A 81 7.28 1.82 4.39
N TYR A 82 6.75 0.73 4.93
CA TYR A 82 5.33 0.40 4.84
C TYR A 82 4.79 -0.02 6.20
N VAL A 83 3.67 0.59 6.62
CA VAL A 83 2.95 0.25 7.87
C VAL A 83 1.49 -0.04 7.60
N THR A 84 0.94 -1.07 8.22
CA THR A 84 -0.49 -1.35 8.17
C THR A 84 -1.03 -1.89 9.49
N ALA A 85 -2.34 -2.03 9.64
CA ALA A 85 -2.91 -2.70 10.80
C ALA A 85 -2.66 -4.21 10.72
N ASP A 86 -2.44 -4.84 11.87
CA ASP A 86 -2.20 -6.29 11.99
C ASP A 86 -3.29 -7.13 11.30
N GLN A 87 -4.55 -6.68 11.38
CA GLN A 87 -5.71 -7.28 10.73
C GLN A 87 -5.56 -7.43 9.20
N ALA A 88 -4.73 -6.59 8.55
CA ALA A 88 -4.48 -6.67 7.12
C ALA A 88 -3.74 -7.96 6.72
N LEU A 89 -2.90 -8.52 7.60
CA LEU A 89 -2.14 -9.74 7.30
C LEU A 89 -3.06 -10.96 7.20
N SER A 90 -4.09 -11.04 8.03
CA SER A 90 -5.11 -12.10 7.96
C SER A 90 -6.01 -11.96 6.73
N ARG A 91 -6.28 -10.72 6.31
CA ARG A 91 -7.16 -10.44 5.16
C ARG A 91 -6.44 -10.60 3.82
N LEU A 92 -5.17 -10.24 3.74
CA LEU A 92 -4.38 -10.23 2.53
C LEU A 92 -3.15 -11.12 2.69
N PRO A 93 -3.25 -12.43 2.42
CA PRO A 93 -2.21 -13.41 2.72
C PRO A 93 -0.89 -13.17 1.99
N MET A 94 -0.90 -12.39 0.91
CA MET A 94 0.28 -12.04 0.12
C MET A 94 0.89 -10.68 0.50
N LEU A 95 0.29 -9.92 1.42
CA LEU A 95 0.71 -8.53 1.70
C LEU A 95 2.12 -8.42 2.27
N SER A 96 2.48 -9.29 3.22
CA SER A 96 3.84 -9.36 3.79
C SER A 96 4.89 -9.83 2.79
N SER A 97 4.47 -10.62 1.81
CA SER A 97 5.32 -11.00 0.68
C SER A 97 5.43 -9.87 -0.34
N HIS A 98 4.44 -9.01 -0.48
CA HIS A 98 4.50 -7.84 -1.37
C HIS A 98 5.38 -6.73 -0.78
N HIS A 99 5.21 -6.40 0.50
CA HIS A 99 5.96 -5.35 1.21
C HIS A 99 6.99 -5.96 2.17
N LEU A 100 8.17 -6.29 1.65
CA LEU A 100 9.27 -6.80 2.47
C LEU A 100 9.68 -5.77 3.54
N GLY A 101 9.91 -6.23 4.77
CA GLY A 101 10.28 -5.35 5.88
C GLY A 101 9.15 -4.44 6.39
N MET A 102 7.90 -4.70 5.98
CA MET A 102 6.75 -3.97 6.52
C MET A 102 6.63 -4.13 8.04
N ARG A 103 6.02 -3.13 8.66
CA ARG A 103 5.66 -3.15 10.08
C ARG A 103 4.15 -3.10 10.27
N VAL A 104 3.71 -3.52 11.44
CA VAL A 104 2.31 -3.45 11.86
C VAL A 104 2.14 -2.53 13.07
N ALA A 105 1.11 -1.69 13.00
CA ALA A 105 0.68 -0.78 14.07
C ALA A 105 -0.78 -0.35 13.83
N PRO A 106 -1.49 0.16 14.84
CA PRO A 106 -2.77 0.84 14.61
C PRO A 106 -2.58 2.07 13.70
N VAL A 107 -3.22 2.07 12.53
CA VAL A 107 -3.21 3.17 11.56
C VAL A 107 -4.63 3.73 11.43
N VAL A 108 -4.81 5.03 11.67
CA VAL A 108 -6.15 5.67 11.62
C VAL A 108 -6.61 6.04 10.22
N ALA A 109 -5.67 6.38 9.33
CA ALA A 109 -5.99 6.79 7.97
C ALA A 109 -4.77 6.64 7.04
N PRO A 110 -4.99 6.58 5.70
CA PRO A 110 -3.90 6.49 4.75
C PRO A 110 -3.01 7.74 4.72
N LEU A 111 -1.69 7.55 4.74
CA LEU A 111 -0.71 8.61 4.53
C LEU A 111 0.45 8.09 3.69
N LEU A 112 0.78 8.83 2.63
CA LEU A 112 1.94 8.59 1.77
C LEU A 112 2.85 9.83 1.81
N VAL A 113 4.13 9.62 2.10
CA VAL A 113 5.19 10.65 2.10
C VAL A 113 6.25 10.28 1.08
N LEU A 114 6.51 11.20 0.15
CA LEU A 114 7.44 11.00 -0.96
C LEU A 114 8.53 12.07 -0.97
N ASP A 115 9.77 11.61 -1.02
CA ASP A 115 11.01 12.42 -0.93
C ASP A 115 11.03 13.49 0.17
N ARG A 116 10.13 13.36 1.16
CA ARG A 116 9.79 14.41 2.13
C ARG A 116 9.54 15.79 1.50
N THR A 117 9.01 15.82 0.28
CA THR A 117 8.62 17.04 -0.46
C THR A 117 7.17 17.03 -0.90
N ARG A 118 6.53 15.86 -0.92
CA ARG A 118 5.12 15.70 -1.29
C ARG A 118 4.45 14.68 -0.39
N VAL A 119 3.20 14.94 -0.04
CA VAL A 119 2.38 14.04 0.76
C VAL A 119 1.02 13.83 0.14
N PHE A 120 0.44 12.67 0.43
CA PHE A 120 -0.94 12.33 0.12
C PHE A 120 -1.62 11.87 1.39
N VAL A 121 -2.74 12.50 1.72
CA VAL A 121 -3.51 12.26 2.94
C VAL A 121 -4.86 11.71 2.52
N GLY A 122 -5.20 10.53 3.00
CA GLY A 122 -6.53 9.95 2.83
C GLY A 122 -7.43 10.27 4.03
N ALA A 123 -8.74 10.26 3.83
CA ALA A 123 -9.67 10.32 4.95
C ALA A 123 -9.67 9.00 5.75
N PRO A 124 -9.92 9.05 7.07
CA PRO A 124 -10.14 7.85 7.87
C PRO A 124 -11.40 7.10 7.42
N ARG A 125 -11.43 5.78 7.65
CA ARG A 125 -12.62 4.97 7.40
C ARG A 125 -13.78 5.38 8.30
N GLY A 126 -15.00 5.31 7.79
CA GLY A 126 -16.23 5.68 8.50
C GLY A 126 -16.49 7.19 8.60
N TYR A 127 -15.71 8.02 7.91
CA TYR A 127 -15.92 9.48 7.84
C TYR A 127 -16.62 9.88 6.54
N ALA A 128 -17.25 11.06 6.51
CA ALA A 128 -18.02 11.54 5.36
C ALA A 128 -17.20 11.67 4.06
N LEU A 129 -15.87 11.80 4.17
CA LEU A 129 -14.96 11.91 3.04
C LEU A 129 -14.11 10.64 2.84
N GLU A 130 -14.52 9.51 3.43
CA GLU A 130 -13.87 8.21 3.20
C GLU A 130 -13.72 7.95 1.70
N GLY A 131 -12.53 7.49 1.31
CA GLY A 131 -12.23 7.25 -0.10
C GLY A 131 -11.68 8.48 -0.82
N THR A 132 -11.63 9.68 -0.24
CA THR A 132 -11.01 10.85 -0.88
C THR A 132 -9.53 11.03 -0.49
N VAL A 133 -8.71 11.54 -1.43
CA VAL A 133 -7.29 11.86 -1.23
C VAL A 133 -7.03 13.35 -1.45
N TRP A 134 -6.18 13.92 -0.60
CA TRP A 134 -5.59 15.25 -0.77
C TRP A 134 -4.08 15.16 -0.91
N THR A 135 -3.48 16.14 -1.58
CA THR A 135 -2.03 16.27 -1.68
C THR A 135 -1.54 17.63 -1.21
N SER A 136 -0.32 17.65 -0.69
CA SER A 136 0.38 18.89 -0.35
C SER A 136 1.86 18.80 -0.70
N THR A 137 2.43 19.95 -1.06
CA THR A 137 3.88 20.20 -1.14
C THR A 137 4.30 21.31 -0.20
N VAL A 138 3.38 21.82 0.62
CA VAL A 138 3.63 22.93 1.54
C VAL A 138 4.56 22.45 2.66
N PRO A 139 5.73 23.08 2.89
CA PRO A 139 6.77 22.53 3.76
C PRO A 139 6.32 22.13 5.16
N HIS A 140 5.46 22.93 5.82
CA HIS A 140 4.98 22.59 7.17
C HIS A 140 3.98 21.44 7.18
N VAL A 141 3.15 21.27 6.13
CA VAL A 141 2.25 20.11 5.99
C VAL A 141 3.06 18.84 5.78
N VAL A 142 4.04 18.91 4.89
CA VAL A 142 4.94 17.78 4.60
C VAL A 142 5.76 17.40 5.84
N ALA A 143 6.29 18.38 6.57
CA ALA A 143 7.00 18.14 7.82
C ALA A 143 6.10 17.50 8.89
N ALA A 144 4.83 17.94 8.99
CA ALA A 144 3.87 17.38 9.92
C ALA A 144 3.52 15.92 9.61
N ALA A 145 3.25 15.63 8.33
CA ALA A 145 2.99 14.30 7.84
C ALA A 145 4.20 13.37 8.06
N ALA A 146 5.41 13.82 7.76
CA ALA A 146 6.62 13.05 8.02
C ALA A 146 6.80 12.77 9.53
N ALA A 147 6.56 13.75 10.41
CA ALA A 147 6.63 13.56 11.85
C ALA A 147 5.57 12.58 12.38
N CYS A 148 4.35 12.62 11.83
CA CYS A 148 3.29 11.65 12.10
C CYS A 148 3.72 10.24 11.67
N PHE A 149 4.27 10.08 10.46
CA PHE A 149 4.74 8.79 9.97
C PHE A 149 5.83 8.19 10.84
N GLU A 150 6.85 8.98 11.17
CA GLU A 150 7.95 8.52 12.03
C GLU A 150 7.44 8.11 13.41
N GLY A 151 6.51 8.86 13.99
CA GLY A 151 5.87 8.51 15.27
C GLY A 151 5.17 7.15 15.24
N VAL A 152 4.47 6.84 14.14
CA VAL A 152 3.85 5.51 13.94
C VAL A 152 4.92 4.43 13.72
N TRP A 153 5.92 4.72 12.90
CA TRP A 153 6.99 3.78 12.54
C TRP A 153 7.83 3.35 13.75
N ASP A 154 8.17 4.29 14.62
CA ASP A 154 8.96 4.06 15.84
C ASP A 154 8.23 3.13 16.82
N GLY A 155 6.90 3.20 16.88
CA GLY A 155 6.07 2.32 17.70
C GLY A 155 5.63 1.02 17.01
N ALA A 156 5.88 0.89 15.71
CA ALA A 156 5.43 -0.27 14.93
C ALA A 156 6.36 -1.48 15.10
N VAL A 157 5.77 -2.67 15.08
CA VAL A 157 6.53 -3.93 15.21
C VAL A 157 6.69 -4.61 13.84
N PRO A 158 7.79 -5.33 13.57
CA PRO A 158 7.94 -6.09 12.33
C PRO A 158 6.81 -7.11 12.15
N ALA A 159 6.36 -7.33 10.90
CA ALA A 159 5.33 -8.35 10.57
C ALA A 159 5.81 -9.82 10.71
N ALA A 160 6.95 -10.05 11.37
CA ALA A 160 7.46 -11.31 11.93
C ALA A 160 7.73 -12.50 10.98
N HIS A 161 7.92 -12.28 9.67
CA HIS A 161 8.34 -13.36 8.77
C HIS A 161 9.76 -13.13 8.25
N ASP A 162 10.73 -13.85 8.82
CA ASP A 162 12.11 -13.89 8.31
C ASP A 162 12.16 -14.49 6.89
N ASP A 163 11.20 -15.38 6.58
CA ASP A 163 10.95 -15.91 5.25
C ASP A 163 9.51 -15.59 4.80
N PRO A 164 9.32 -14.75 3.75
CA PRO A 164 8.00 -14.43 3.23
C PRO A 164 7.24 -15.70 2.80
N PRO A 165 5.94 -15.83 3.14
CA PRO A 165 5.16 -17.02 2.80
C PRO A 165 5.04 -17.26 1.28
N PHE A 166 5.19 -16.21 0.47
CA PHE A 166 5.20 -16.26 -0.98
C PHE A 166 6.44 -15.58 -1.54
N THR A 167 6.99 -16.12 -2.62
CA THR A 167 8.07 -15.43 -3.34
C THR A 167 7.52 -14.19 -4.06
N GLN A 168 8.37 -13.22 -4.38
CA GLN A 168 7.95 -12.05 -5.19
C GLN A 168 7.27 -12.48 -6.50
N ARG A 169 7.78 -13.53 -7.13
CA ARG A 169 7.19 -14.10 -8.34
C ARG A 169 5.79 -14.66 -8.11
N MET A 170 5.55 -15.33 -6.98
CA MET A 170 4.21 -15.80 -6.62
C MET A 170 3.25 -14.64 -6.36
N VAL A 171 3.74 -13.53 -5.78
CA VAL A 171 2.95 -12.30 -5.61
C VAL A 171 2.59 -11.71 -6.97
N ASP A 172 3.53 -11.65 -7.93
CA ASP A 172 3.27 -11.19 -9.30
C ASP A 172 2.24 -12.07 -10.02
N ILE A 173 2.34 -13.40 -9.89
CA ILE A 173 1.32 -14.34 -10.37
C ILE A 173 -0.01 -14.07 -9.66
N GLY A 174 -0.02 -13.82 -8.35
CA GLY A 174 -1.21 -13.46 -7.59
C GLY A 174 -1.95 -12.26 -8.17
N PHE A 175 -1.23 -11.19 -8.54
CA PHE A 175 -1.83 -10.04 -9.22
C PHE A 175 -2.48 -10.43 -10.55
N LEU A 176 -1.77 -11.15 -11.42
CA LEU A 176 -2.29 -11.58 -12.72
C LEU A 176 -3.49 -12.54 -12.60
N LEU A 177 -3.47 -13.44 -11.62
CA LEU A 177 -4.60 -14.34 -11.32
C LEU A 177 -5.85 -13.55 -10.95
N THR A 178 -5.72 -12.51 -10.12
CA THR A 178 -6.85 -11.66 -9.72
C THR A 178 -7.36 -10.75 -10.83
N GLU A 179 -6.57 -10.56 -11.89
CA GLU A 179 -6.97 -9.89 -13.13
C GLU A 179 -7.67 -10.84 -14.12
N GLY A 180 -7.76 -12.13 -13.78
CA GLY A 180 -8.39 -13.15 -14.62
C GLY A 180 -7.47 -13.78 -15.66
N ALA A 181 -6.17 -13.46 -15.66
CA ALA A 181 -5.21 -13.97 -16.64
C ALA A 181 -5.02 -15.49 -16.53
N THR A 182 -5.14 -16.21 -17.64
CA THR A 182 -4.91 -17.66 -17.73
C THR A 182 -3.43 -18.04 -17.55
N ASP A 183 -3.13 -19.30 -17.25
CA ASP A 183 -1.75 -19.78 -17.09
C ASP A 183 -0.90 -19.50 -18.34
N ARG A 184 -1.52 -19.60 -19.53
CA ARG A 184 -0.88 -19.27 -20.82
C ARG A 184 -0.54 -17.79 -20.95
N GLU A 185 -1.44 -16.90 -20.53
CA GLU A 185 -1.19 -15.45 -20.57
C GLU A 185 -0.11 -15.05 -19.57
N ILE A 186 -0.19 -15.57 -18.34
CA ILE A 186 0.84 -15.37 -17.32
C ILE A 186 2.20 -15.88 -17.81
N ALA A 187 2.24 -17.06 -18.45
CA ALA A 187 3.47 -17.64 -18.96
C ALA A 187 4.12 -16.78 -20.05
N ARG A 188 3.30 -16.25 -20.97
CA ARG A 188 3.74 -15.29 -21.99
C ARG A 188 4.30 -14.03 -21.34
N ASP A 189 3.59 -13.47 -20.36
CA ASP A 189 3.96 -12.21 -19.73
C ASP A 189 5.24 -12.34 -18.87
N LEU A 190 5.47 -13.51 -18.27
CA LEU A 190 6.65 -13.81 -17.46
C LEU A 190 7.79 -14.51 -18.22
N GLY A 191 7.63 -14.78 -19.52
CA GLY A 191 8.66 -15.38 -20.37
C GLY A 191 9.03 -16.83 -20.00
N VAL A 192 8.08 -17.64 -19.54
CA VAL A 192 8.30 -19.04 -19.14
C VAL A 192 7.29 -19.99 -19.80
N SER A 193 7.41 -21.30 -19.56
CA SER A 193 6.43 -22.27 -20.07
C SER A 193 5.11 -22.23 -19.30
N GLU A 194 4.00 -22.55 -19.96
CA GLU A 194 2.69 -22.71 -19.31
C GLU A 194 2.74 -23.75 -18.19
N ARG A 195 3.47 -24.86 -18.39
CA ARG A 195 3.69 -25.89 -17.36
C ARG A 195 4.36 -25.32 -16.11
N THR A 196 5.32 -24.39 -16.26
CA THR A 196 5.97 -23.72 -15.14
C THR A 196 4.95 -22.93 -14.34
N ILE A 197 4.09 -22.14 -15.01
CA ILE A 197 3.06 -21.36 -14.34
C ILE A 197 2.02 -22.26 -13.68
N SER A 198 1.53 -23.31 -14.34
CA SER A 198 0.57 -24.22 -13.72
C SER A 198 1.11 -24.85 -12.44
N ASN A 199 2.41 -25.19 -12.40
CA ASN A 199 3.07 -25.68 -11.19
C ASN A 199 3.14 -24.61 -10.10
N GLU A 200 3.50 -23.36 -10.45
CA GLU A 200 3.55 -22.25 -9.50
C GLU A 200 2.16 -21.87 -8.96
N VAL A 201 1.12 -21.89 -9.80
CA VAL A 201 -0.27 -21.66 -9.39
C VAL A 201 -0.74 -22.79 -8.46
N ALA A 202 -0.43 -24.05 -8.76
CA ALA A 202 -0.73 -25.17 -7.87
C ALA A 202 -0.05 -25.02 -6.50
N GLU A 203 1.18 -24.53 -6.47
CA GLU A 203 1.91 -24.24 -5.25
C GLU A 203 1.28 -23.08 -4.46
N ILE A 204 0.84 -21.99 -5.13
CA ILE A 204 0.10 -20.89 -4.50
C ILE A 204 -1.20 -21.41 -3.88
N VAL A 205 -1.98 -22.20 -4.62
CA VAL A 205 -3.23 -22.83 -4.12
C VAL A 205 -2.94 -23.65 -2.87
N ARG A 206 -1.88 -24.46 -2.89
CA ARG A 206 -1.47 -25.30 -1.76
C ARG A 206 -1.09 -24.45 -0.54
N ARG A 207 -0.27 -23.41 -0.71
CA ARG A 207 0.16 -22.52 0.38
C ARG A 207 -0.98 -21.74 1.00
N LEU A 208 -1.96 -21.34 0.20
CA LEU A 208 -3.19 -20.68 0.66
C LEU A 208 -4.18 -21.64 1.35
N GLY A 209 -3.94 -22.96 1.30
CA GLY A 209 -4.93 -23.96 1.74
C GLY A 209 -6.21 -23.92 0.90
N ALA A 210 -6.13 -23.41 -0.33
CA ALA A 210 -7.27 -23.24 -1.21
C ALA A 210 -7.68 -24.56 -1.86
N ARG A 211 -8.94 -24.63 -2.32
CA ARG A 211 -9.53 -25.84 -2.94
C ARG A 211 -9.30 -25.92 -4.45
N GLY A 212 -8.63 -24.91 -5.00
CA GLY A 212 -8.44 -24.70 -6.42
C GLY A 212 -8.27 -23.22 -6.73
N ARG A 213 -8.07 -22.92 -8.01
CA ARG A 213 -7.77 -21.58 -8.54
C ARG A 213 -8.78 -20.51 -8.10
N ALA A 214 -10.08 -20.77 -8.26
CA ALA A 214 -11.12 -19.81 -7.92
C ALA A 214 -11.13 -19.49 -6.41
N HIS A 215 -10.94 -20.49 -5.55
CA HIS A 215 -10.83 -20.29 -4.11
C HIS A 215 -9.56 -19.49 -3.78
N ALA A 216 -8.43 -19.80 -4.41
CA ALA A 216 -7.18 -19.06 -4.21
C ALA A 216 -7.32 -17.57 -4.59
N ILE A 217 -7.98 -17.26 -5.71
CA ILE A 217 -8.27 -15.87 -6.11
C ILE A 217 -9.08 -15.16 -5.01
N ALA A 218 -10.14 -15.79 -4.49
CA ALA A 218 -10.93 -15.21 -3.40
C ALA A 218 -10.11 -15.00 -2.11
N CYS A 219 -9.18 -15.92 -1.78
CA CYS A 219 -8.27 -15.75 -0.65
C CYS A 219 -7.32 -14.57 -0.87
N ILE A 220 -6.73 -14.43 -2.06
CA ILE A 220 -5.79 -13.35 -2.39
C ILE A 220 -6.47 -11.98 -2.26
N THR A 221 -7.70 -11.84 -2.75
CA THR A 221 -8.44 -10.57 -2.67
C THR A 221 -9.03 -10.29 -1.29
N GLY A 222 -8.88 -11.21 -0.32
CA GLY A 222 -9.46 -11.09 1.02
C GLY A 222 -10.98 -11.21 1.07
N ASN A 223 -11.57 -11.95 0.13
CA ASN A 223 -13.02 -12.22 0.03
C ASN A 223 -13.38 -13.67 0.44
N ALA A 224 -12.42 -14.43 0.98
CA ALA A 224 -12.63 -15.83 1.37
C ALA A 224 -13.21 -16.02 2.78
N PHE A 225 -13.50 -14.94 3.51
CA PHE A 225 -14.02 -14.93 4.87
C PHE A 225 -15.15 -13.91 5.03
#